data_AF-A0A1Y2H3H9-F1
#
_entry.id   AF-A0A1Y2H3H9-F1
#
_cell.length_a   1.000
_cell.length_b   1.000
_cell.length_c   1.000
_cell.angle_alpha   90.00
_cell.angle_beta   90.00
_cell.angle_gamma   90.00
#
_symmetry.space_group_name_H-M   'P 1'
#
loop_
_entity.id
_entity.type
_entity.pdbx_description
1 polymer ?
#
loop_
_entity_poly.entity_id
_entity_poly.type
_entity_poly.pdbx_seq_one_letter_code
_entity_poly.pdbx_strand_id
1 'polypeptide(L)'
;MAIDANGTKIAVFGGIPGWAEPPTPELYVLDLNSKEWRKAPNATSPRSFPACALVGDQFIIWGGQNTKNPSGDGSMLLFDLSKFEWVTTYTPPSYLLPTKPTTTASPGASVTSEAPAPTKNESSSINIGAIIGGVIGALAAIATVAGVFIYRRRRQKNQKSEIPEAKDVKQGHAPPEYYGKQEHGLMEGVSEDYGKTPVYSPQLIDNTSRHPQQMPLLGRNPHGELALEHEDIGQ
;
A
#
# COMPACT_ATOMS: atom_id res chain seq x y z
N MET A 1 -0.02 -7.07 -7.81
CA MET A 1 -0.87 -7.76 -8.82
C MET A 1 -0.95 -6.88 -10.05
N ALA A 2 -0.98 -7.44 -11.25
CA ALA A 2 -1.36 -6.74 -12.48
C ALA A 2 -2.08 -7.71 -13.44
N ILE A 3 -2.80 -7.16 -14.42
CA ILE A 3 -3.39 -7.88 -15.56
C ILE A 3 -2.69 -7.43 -16.84
N ASP A 4 -2.61 -8.29 -17.85
CA ASP A 4 -2.04 -7.94 -19.16
C ASP A 4 -2.99 -7.06 -19.99
N ALA A 5 -2.44 -6.44 -21.05
CA ALA A 5 -3.19 -5.54 -21.92
C ALA A 5 -4.36 -6.20 -22.68
N ASN A 6 -4.36 -7.54 -22.85
CA ASN A 6 -5.42 -8.27 -23.52
C ASN A 6 -6.51 -8.78 -22.56
N GLY A 7 -6.32 -8.64 -21.24
CA GLY A 7 -7.26 -9.19 -20.24
C GLY A 7 -7.27 -10.72 -20.19
N THR A 8 -6.15 -11.37 -20.52
CA THR A 8 -6.00 -12.84 -20.62
C THR A 8 -5.21 -13.46 -19.47
N LYS A 9 -4.38 -12.71 -18.75
CA LYS A 9 -3.52 -13.22 -17.68
C LYS A 9 -3.43 -12.25 -16.50
N ILE A 10 -3.59 -12.77 -15.28
CA ILE A 10 -3.39 -12.02 -14.03
C ILE A 10 -2.15 -12.55 -13.32
N ALA A 11 -1.19 -11.67 -13.01
CA ALA A 11 0.02 -11.99 -12.25
C ALA A 11 -0.09 -11.44 -10.82
N VAL A 12 0.13 -12.33 -9.84
CA VAL A 12 0.06 -12.04 -8.39
C VAL A 12 1.38 -12.44 -7.76
N PHE A 13 2.08 -11.47 -7.15
CA PHE A 13 3.38 -11.68 -6.52
C PHE A 13 3.41 -11.19 -5.08
N GLY A 14 4.03 -11.99 -4.21
CA GLY A 14 4.34 -11.62 -2.84
C GLY A 14 3.10 -11.50 -1.96
N GLY A 15 3.08 -10.45 -1.14
CA GLY A 15 2.08 -10.27 -0.08
C GLY A 15 2.53 -10.93 1.23
N ILE A 16 1.63 -10.94 2.22
CA ILE A 16 1.82 -11.56 3.54
C ILE A 16 0.69 -12.59 3.70
N PRO A 17 0.98 -13.88 3.94
CA PRO A 17 -0.03 -14.94 3.91
C PRO A 17 -0.84 -15.05 5.22
N GLY A 18 -0.25 -14.64 6.34
CA GLY A 18 -0.84 -14.70 7.68
C GLY A 18 -0.38 -13.55 8.57
N TRP A 19 -1.14 -13.26 9.63
CA TRP A 19 -0.79 -12.19 10.57
C TRP A 19 0.56 -12.49 11.24
N ALA A 20 1.50 -11.55 11.14
CA ALA A 20 2.90 -11.67 11.57
C ALA A 20 3.80 -12.67 10.78
N GLU A 21 3.34 -13.21 9.65
CA GLU A 21 4.22 -13.96 8.73
C GLU A 21 5.11 -13.02 7.89
N PRO A 22 6.32 -13.47 7.47
CA PRO A 22 7.16 -12.71 6.56
C PRO A 22 6.52 -12.62 5.15
N PRO A 23 6.91 -11.63 4.32
CA PRO A 23 6.41 -11.56 2.96
C PRO A 23 6.85 -12.76 2.11
N THR A 24 6.02 -13.17 1.15
CA THR A 24 6.32 -14.33 0.30
C THR A 24 7.21 -13.98 -0.90
N PRO A 25 8.01 -14.93 -1.43
CA PRO A 25 8.71 -14.82 -2.70
C PRO A 25 7.90 -15.33 -3.90
N GLU A 26 6.62 -15.66 -3.71
CA GLU A 26 5.88 -16.48 -4.66
C GLU A 26 5.19 -15.62 -5.72
N LEU A 27 5.27 -16.07 -6.98
CA LEU A 27 4.53 -15.52 -8.11
C LEU A 27 3.57 -16.59 -8.65
N TYR A 28 2.30 -16.23 -8.78
CA TYR A 28 1.27 -17.03 -9.42
C TYR A 28 0.71 -16.27 -10.62
N VAL A 29 0.53 -16.96 -11.74
CA VAL A 29 -0.12 -16.43 -12.95
C VAL A 29 -1.38 -17.24 -13.23
N LEU A 30 -2.53 -16.56 -13.23
CA LEU A 30 -3.80 -17.11 -13.70
C LEU A 30 -3.91 -16.88 -15.21
N ASP A 31 -4.20 -17.92 -15.98
CA ASP A 31 -4.74 -17.75 -17.33
C ASP A 31 -6.27 -17.66 -17.25
N LEU A 32 -6.85 -16.59 -17.78
CA LEU A 32 -8.30 -16.34 -17.71
C LEU A 32 -9.10 -17.14 -18.74
N ASN A 33 -8.45 -17.71 -19.77
CA ASN A 33 -9.09 -18.54 -20.78
C ASN A 33 -9.29 -19.97 -20.26
N SER A 34 -8.23 -20.60 -19.74
CA SER A 34 -8.33 -21.94 -19.14
C SER A 34 -8.80 -21.92 -17.68
N LYS A 35 -8.68 -20.76 -17.00
CA LYS A 35 -8.98 -20.53 -15.58
C LYS A 35 -8.01 -21.25 -14.63
N GLU A 36 -6.83 -21.60 -15.13
CA GLU A 36 -5.80 -22.34 -14.39
C GLU A 36 -4.73 -21.41 -13.79
N TRP A 37 -4.30 -21.73 -12.58
CA TRP A 37 -3.19 -21.05 -11.90
C TRP A 37 -1.87 -21.81 -12.12
N ARG A 38 -0.84 -21.09 -12.57
CA ARG A 38 0.54 -21.60 -12.67
C ARG A 38 1.45 -20.88 -11.70
N LYS A 39 2.10 -21.61 -10.79
CA LYS A 39 3.12 -21.10 -9.88
C LYS A 39 4.46 -20.98 -10.61
N ALA A 40 5.09 -19.81 -10.52
CA ALA A 40 6.43 -19.55 -11.03
C ALA A 40 7.52 -19.97 -10.01
N PRO A 41 8.80 -20.07 -10.42
CA PRO A 41 9.92 -20.15 -9.48
C PRO A 41 9.88 -19.02 -8.45
N ASN A 42 10.38 -19.26 -7.24
CA ASN A 42 10.41 -18.24 -6.18
C ASN A 42 11.40 -17.11 -6.50
N ALA A 43 11.01 -15.86 -6.20
CA ALA A 43 11.88 -14.70 -6.31
C ALA A 43 13.01 -14.70 -5.27
N THR A 44 14.13 -14.04 -5.61
CA THR A 44 15.27 -13.84 -4.70
C THR A 44 15.03 -12.77 -3.62
N SER A 45 14.02 -11.91 -3.81
CA SER A 45 13.56 -10.93 -2.81
C SER A 45 12.06 -11.09 -2.57
N PRO A 46 11.62 -11.70 -1.45
CA PRO A 46 10.23 -11.70 -1.02
C PRO A 46 9.73 -10.26 -0.78
N ARG A 47 8.46 -9.93 -1.07
CA ARG A 47 7.93 -8.55 -0.85
C ARG A 47 6.46 -8.48 -0.46
N SER A 48 6.14 -7.58 0.47
CA SER A 48 4.79 -7.15 0.80
C SER A 48 4.50 -5.77 0.23
N PHE A 49 3.24 -5.51 -0.12
CA PHE A 49 2.79 -4.24 -0.72
C PHE A 49 3.61 -3.76 -1.96
N PRO A 50 4.11 -4.64 -2.86
CA PRO A 50 4.83 -4.16 -4.05
C PRO A 50 3.86 -3.50 -5.04
N ALA A 51 4.36 -2.50 -5.76
CA ALA A 51 3.71 -2.07 -7.00
C ALA A 51 4.06 -3.04 -8.13
N CYS A 52 3.13 -3.25 -9.07
CA CYS A 52 3.32 -4.17 -10.19
C CYS A 52 2.75 -3.60 -11.50
N ALA A 53 3.33 -4.00 -12.63
CA ALA A 53 2.78 -3.79 -13.97
C ALA A 53 3.03 -5.04 -14.83
N LEU A 54 2.23 -5.23 -15.87
CA LEU A 54 2.41 -6.29 -16.87
C LEU A 54 2.35 -5.66 -18.27
N VAL A 55 3.49 -5.66 -18.97
CA VAL A 55 3.66 -4.93 -20.24
C VAL A 55 4.17 -5.90 -21.30
N GLY A 56 3.28 -6.37 -22.17
CA GLY A 56 3.51 -7.60 -22.93
C GLY A 56 3.77 -8.77 -21.98
N ASP A 57 4.78 -9.58 -22.28
CA ASP A 57 5.20 -10.69 -21.41
C ASP A 57 6.10 -10.28 -20.23
N GLN A 58 6.36 -8.98 -20.01
CA GLN A 58 7.20 -8.52 -18.89
C GLN A 58 6.36 -8.14 -17.68
N PHE A 59 6.42 -8.94 -16.62
CA PHE A 59 5.90 -8.57 -15.31
C PHE A 59 6.97 -7.83 -14.51
N ILE A 60 6.67 -6.59 -14.11
CA ILE A 60 7.57 -5.65 -13.46
C ILE A 60 7.10 -5.44 -12.03
N ILE A 61 8.02 -5.53 -11.05
CA ILE A 61 7.76 -5.38 -9.62
C ILE A 61 8.73 -4.34 -9.05
N TRP A 62 8.23 -3.34 -8.33
CA TRP A 62 9.05 -2.32 -7.68
C TRP A 62 8.47 -1.85 -6.34
N GLY A 63 9.31 -1.26 -5.50
CA GLY A 63 8.93 -0.88 -4.14
C GLY A 63 8.48 -2.09 -3.32
N GLY A 64 7.55 -1.87 -2.39
CA GLY A 64 7.15 -2.87 -1.39
C GLY A 64 8.19 -3.04 -0.29
N GLN A 65 7.81 -3.71 0.80
CA GLN A 65 8.65 -3.93 1.97
C GLN A 65 9.21 -5.36 1.97
N ASN A 66 10.40 -5.57 2.52
CA ASN A 66 10.94 -6.91 2.76
C ASN A 66 11.66 -6.98 4.13
N THR A 67 12.06 -8.16 4.56
CA THR A 67 12.67 -8.37 5.90
C THR A 67 14.03 -7.69 6.10
N LYS A 68 14.71 -7.29 5.03
CA LYS A 68 15.97 -6.50 5.06
C LYS A 68 15.68 -5.00 4.95
N ASN A 69 14.67 -4.63 4.18
CA ASN A 69 14.27 -3.28 3.81
C ASN A 69 12.80 -3.02 4.22
N PRO A 70 12.48 -2.92 5.53
CA PRO A 70 11.10 -2.77 5.99
C PRO A 70 10.47 -1.43 5.60
N SER A 71 11.29 -0.40 5.34
CA SER A 71 10.82 0.92 4.87
C SER A 71 10.61 0.99 3.35
N GLY A 72 11.00 -0.03 2.59
CA GLY A 72 10.89 -0.06 1.12
C GLY A 72 12.13 -0.62 0.42
N ASP A 73 11.95 -1.56 -0.50
CA ASP A 73 12.99 -2.09 -1.38
C ASP A 73 13.08 -1.32 -2.70
N GLY A 74 14.17 -0.56 -2.89
CA GLY A 74 14.41 0.23 -4.09
C GLY A 74 14.85 -0.56 -5.32
N SER A 75 15.13 -1.87 -5.19
CA SER A 75 15.45 -2.72 -6.35
C SER A 75 14.19 -3.11 -7.14
N MET A 76 14.36 -3.45 -8.42
CA MET A 76 13.28 -3.91 -9.30
C MET A 76 13.42 -5.42 -9.55
N LEU A 77 12.32 -6.16 -9.59
CA LEU A 77 12.28 -7.54 -10.06
C LEU A 77 11.53 -7.61 -11.38
N LEU A 78 11.99 -8.47 -12.28
CA LEU A 78 11.43 -8.67 -13.61
C LEU A 78 11.20 -10.16 -13.84
N PHE A 79 10.02 -10.51 -14.35
CA PHE A 79 9.68 -11.88 -14.71
C PHE A 79 9.13 -11.92 -16.13
N ASP A 80 9.67 -12.83 -16.94
CA ASP A 80 9.33 -13.01 -18.35
C ASP A 80 8.30 -14.15 -18.46
N LEU A 81 7.06 -13.83 -18.84
CA LEU A 81 5.97 -14.79 -18.96
C LEU A 81 6.14 -15.75 -20.14
N SER A 82 6.92 -15.38 -21.17
CA SER A 82 7.18 -16.21 -22.35
C SER A 82 8.18 -17.34 -22.04
N LYS A 83 9.20 -17.04 -21.24
CA LYS A 83 10.16 -18.03 -20.70
C LYS A 83 9.66 -18.71 -19.43
N PHE A 84 8.80 -18.00 -18.69
CA PHE A 84 8.36 -18.30 -17.33
C PHE A 84 9.51 -18.28 -16.29
N GLU A 85 10.41 -17.32 -16.44
CA GLU A 85 11.65 -17.17 -15.67
C GLU A 85 11.87 -15.75 -15.13
N TRP A 86 12.62 -15.63 -14.03
CA TRP A 86 13.10 -14.35 -13.53
C TRP A 86 14.26 -13.84 -14.38
N VAL A 87 14.22 -12.58 -14.80
CA VAL A 87 15.22 -11.94 -15.66
C VAL A 87 15.83 -10.71 -15.01
N THR A 88 17.02 -10.31 -15.44
CA THR A 88 17.73 -9.11 -14.95
C THR A 88 17.60 -7.90 -15.88
N THR A 89 17.13 -8.11 -17.12
CA THR A 89 17.03 -7.08 -18.16
C THR A 89 15.60 -7.00 -18.68
N TYR A 90 15.00 -5.81 -18.64
CA TYR A 90 13.67 -5.56 -19.19
C TYR A 90 13.73 -5.56 -20.71
N THR A 91 12.91 -6.39 -21.36
CA THR A 91 12.76 -6.42 -22.81
C THR A 91 11.41 -5.81 -23.19
N PRO A 92 11.33 -4.55 -23.67
CA PRO A 92 10.06 -3.97 -24.07
C PRO A 92 9.44 -4.78 -25.21
N PRO A 93 8.11 -4.97 -25.21
CA PRO A 93 7.42 -5.61 -26.33
C PRO A 93 7.58 -4.80 -27.62
N SER A 94 7.57 -5.49 -28.76
CA SER A 94 7.93 -4.92 -30.06
C SER A 94 7.11 -3.69 -30.48
N TYR A 95 5.86 -3.58 -30.04
CA TYR A 95 4.99 -2.42 -30.32
C TYR A 95 5.37 -1.15 -29.55
N LEU A 96 6.30 -1.21 -28.59
CA LEU A 96 6.88 -0.05 -27.91
C LEU A 96 8.28 0.32 -28.45
N LEU A 97 8.85 -0.47 -29.36
CA LEU A 97 10.12 -0.13 -30.00
C LEU A 97 9.89 0.93 -31.08
N PRO A 98 10.74 1.96 -31.19
CA PRO A 98 10.68 2.89 -32.31
C PRO A 98 10.84 2.14 -33.63
N THR A 99 9.82 2.19 -34.49
CA THR A 99 9.93 1.71 -35.87
C THR A 99 10.98 2.55 -36.58
N LYS A 100 12.21 2.04 -36.66
CA LYS A 100 13.29 2.64 -37.46
C LYS A 100 12.71 2.94 -38.85
N PRO A 101 12.84 4.17 -39.38
CA PRO A 101 12.35 4.47 -40.71
C PRO A 101 13.06 3.58 -41.72
N THR A 102 12.33 2.60 -42.26
CA THR A 102 12.77 1.80 -43.39
C THR A 102 12.85 2.75 -44.58
N THR A 103 14.06 3.17 -44.91
CA THR A 103 14.36 3.86 -46.16
C THR A 103 14.15 2.87 -47.31
N THR A 104 12.90 2.74 -47.75
CA THR A 104 12.55 2.08 -49.01
C THR A 104 13.28 2.82 -50.12
N ALA A 105 14.39 2.23 -50.59
CA ALA A 105 15.24 2.80 -51.62
C ALA A 105 14.51 2.72 -52.97
N SER A 106 13.65 3.70 -53.25
CA SER A 106 13.05 3.87 -54.56
C SER A 106 14.15 4.19 -55.57
N PRO A 107 14.32 3.40 -56.65
CA PRO A 107 15.39 3.62 -57.61
C PRO A 107 15.06 4.79 -58.54
N GLY A 108 15.84 5.88 -58.43
CA GLY A 108 16.01 6.86 -59.51
C GLY A 108 15.43 8.25 -59.27
N ALA A 109 16.31 9.18 -58.85
CA ALA A 109 16.48 10.49 -59.48
C ALA A 109 17.73 11.17 -58.88
N SER A 110 18.81 11.31 -59.67
CA SER A 110 20.02 12.00 -59.22
C SER A 110 19.88 13.51 -59.38
N VAL A 111 19.81 14.23 -58.27
CA VAL A 111 20.01 15.69 -58.19
C VAL A 111 21.16 16.01 -57.25
N THR A 112 22.23 16.56 -57.80
CA THR A 112 23.39 17.05 -57.03
C THR A 112 22.98 18.28 -56.24
N SER A 113 23.21 18.31 -54.93
CA SER A 113 23.11 19.51 -54.11
C SER A 113 24.26 19.56 -53.11
N GLU A 114 24.76 20.77 -52.87
CA GLU A 114 26.08 21.03 -52.28
C GLU A 114 26.07 20.97 -50.75
N ALA A 115 27.20 20.58 -50.14
CA ALA A 115 27.32 20.38 -48.70
C ALA A 115 27.94 21.61 -47.99
N PRO A 116 27.28 22.19 -46.97
CA PRO A 116 27.93 23.08 -46.00
C PRO A 116 28.61 22.29 -44.88
N ALA A 117 29.67 22.86 -44.31
CA ALA A 117 30.51 22.27 -43.26
C ALA A 117 29.80 22.18 -41.88
N PRO A 118 30.25 21.30 -40.96
CA PRO A 118 29.60 21.09 -39.67
C PRO A 118 29.77 22.27 -38.71
N THR A 119 28.69 22.67 -38.04
CA THR A 119 28.68 23.72 -37.01
C THR A 119 28.52 23.18 -35.60
N LYS A 120 29.16 23.91 -34.68
CA LYS A 120 29.53 23.56 -33.30
C LYS A 120 28.42 23.04 -32.38
N ASN A 121 28.87 22.24 -31.40
CA ASN A 121 28.16 21.82 -30.19
C ASN A 121 27.39 22.96 -29.49
N GLU A 122 26.26 22.62 -28.88
CA GLU A 122 25.89 23.14 -27.56
C GLU A 122 25.63 21.98 -26.59
N SER A 123 26.35 21.97 -25.46
CA SER A 123 26.08 21.10 -24.32
C SER A 123 25.42 21.94 -23.23
N SER A 124 24.21 21.59 -22.81
CA SER A 124 23.47 22.33 -21.79
C SER A 124 24.15 22.27 -20.42
N SER A 125 24.81 23.36 -20.04
CA SER A 125 25.44 23.51 -18.73
C SER A 125 24.37 23.72 -17.66
N ILE A 126 24.14 22.69 -16.85
CA ILE A 126 23.25 22.77 -15.69
C ILE A 126 23.86 23.74 -14.67
N ASN A 127 23.11 24.77 -14.28
CA ASN A 127 23.56 25.80 -13.34
C ASN A 127 23.57 25.28 -11.88
N ILE A 128 24.58 24.46 -11.56
CA ILE A 128 24.79 23.78 -10.27
C ILE A 128 24.62 24.73 -9.06
N GLY A 129 25.09 25.98 -9.17
CA GLY A 129 24.98 26.98 -8.10
C GLY A 129 23.54 27.28 -7.66
N ALA A 130 22.57 27.26 -8.58
CA ALA A 130 21.16 27.49 -8.25
C ALA A 130 20.56 26.32 -7.44
N ILE A 131 20.97 25.09 -7.76
CA ILE A 131 20.52 23.87 -7.07
C ILE A 131 21.07 23.84 -5.64
N ILE A 132 22.35 24.13 -5.45
CA ILE A 132 23.01 24.13 -4.13
C ILE A 132 22.47 25.26 -3.24
N GLY A 133 22.26 26.46 -3.79
CA GLY A 133 21.76 27.61 -3.03
C GLY A 133 20.36 27.40 -2.42
N GLY A 134 19.44 26.79 -3.18
CA GLY A 134 18.07 26.55 -2.72
C GLY A 134 17.97 25.63 -1.50
N VAL A 135 18.74 24.53 -1.50
CA VAL A 135 18.69 23.53 -0.41
C VAL A 135 19.21 24.10 0.91
N ILE A 136 20.32 24.84 0.88
CA ILE A 136 20.93 25.43 2.08
C ILE A 136 19.98 26.47 2.71
N GLY A 137 19.35 27.32 1.89
CA GLY A 137 18.38 28.31 2.35
C GLY A 137 17.14 27.67 2.99
N ALA A 138 16.58 26.62 2.37
CA ALA A 138 15.42 25.92 2.89
C ALA A 138 15.68 25.26 4.26
N LEU A 139 16.83 24.59 4.42
CA LEU A 139 17.21 23.94 5.68
C LEU A 139 17.37 24.95 6.83
N ALA A 140 18.00 26.11 6.57
CA ALA A 140 18.15 27.18 7.56
C ALA A 140 16.80 27.77 8.01
N ALA A 141 15.86 27.95 7.08
CA ALA A 141 14.51 28.44 7.38
C ALA A 141 13.71 27.44 8.24
N ILE A 142 13.76 26.14 7.91
CA ILE A 142 13.07 25.10 8.67
C ILE A 142 13.63 24.99 10.10
N ALA A 143 14.96 25.01 10.26
CA ALA A 143 15.62 24.92 11.56
C ALA A 143 15.26 26.10 12.49
N THR A 144 15.22 27.33 11.96
CA THR A 144 14.86 28.53 12.73
C THR A 144 13.39 28.52 13.15
N VAL A 145 12.45 28.16 12.27
CA VAL A 145 11.02 28.03 12.60
C VAL A 145 10.79 26.97 13.69
N ALA A 146 11.42 25.79 13.57
CA ALA A 146 11.32 24.73 14.57
C ALA A 146 11.88 25.16 15.94
N GLY A 147 13.04 25.84 15.95
CA GLY A 147 13.65 26.38 17.17
C GLY A 147 12.75 27.38 17.90
N VAL A 148 12.15 28.33 17.17
CA VAL A 148 11.21 29.33 17.73
C VAL A 148 9.95 28.66 18.29
N PHE A 149 9.40 27.66 17.61
CA PHE A 149 8.22 26.93 18.10
C PHE A 149 8.51 26.17 19.40
N ILE A 150 9.64 25.45 19.48
CA ILE A 150 10.06 24.73 20.68
C ILE A 150 10.35 25.69 21.84
N TYR A 151 11.02 26.82 21.58
CA TYR A 151 11.28 27.86 22.59
C TYR A 151 9.99 28.43 23.18
N ARG A 152 9.02 28.81 22.33
CA ARG A 152 7.70 29.31 22.79
C ARG A 152 6.95 28.24 23.60
N ARG A 153 6.93 26.99 23.15
CA ARG A 153 6.27 25.86 23.85
C ARG A 153 6.92 25.54 25.21
N ARG A 154 8.25 25.70 25.35
CA ARG A 154 8.93 25.55 26.65
C ARG A 154 8.59 26.70 27.59
N ARG A 155 8.62 27.96 27.13
CA ARG A 155 8.34 29.13 27.98
C ARG A 155 6.92 29.12 28.58
N GLN A 156 5.93 28.60 27.84
CA GLN A 156 4.54 28.47 28.33
C GLN A 156 4.36 27.51 29.52
N LYS A 157 5.29 26.57 29.77
CA LYS A 157 5.16 25.63 30.88
C LYS A 157 5.60 26.21 32.24
N ASN A 158 6.31 27.33 32.26
CA ASN A 158 6.96 27.87 33.46
C ASN A 158 6.13 28.95 34.17
N GLN A 159 4.79 28.90 34.11
CA GLN A 159 3.90 29.96 34.64
C GLN A 159 2.70 29.45 35.46
N LYS A 160 2.72 28.21 35.98
CA LYS A 160 1.67 27.70 36.89
C LYS A 160 2.23 26.77 37.96
N SER A 161 2.51 27.31 39.16
CA SER A 161 2.67 26.57 40.44
C SER A 161 2.60 27.52 41.65
N GLU A 162 1.41 28.02 41.97
CA GLU A 162 1.07 28.48 43.33
C GLU A 162 -0.36 28.02 43.64
N ILE A 163 -0.55 27.27 44.73
CA ILE A 163 -1.84 26.87 45.28
C ILE A 163 -1.68 26.84 46.82
N PRO A 164 -2.48 27.60 47.59
CA PRO A 164 -2.42 27.59 49.05
C PRO A 164 -3.18 26.40 49.66
N GLU A 165 -2.81 26.08 50.90
CA GLU A 165 -3.29 24.97 51.73
C GLU A 165 -4.72 25.17 52.27
N ALA A 166 -5.50 24.08 52.37
CA ALA A 166 -6.79 24.02 53.07
C ALA A 166 -6.94 22.68 53.81
N LYS A 167 -7.73 22.64 54.89
CA LYS A 167 -7.49 21.71 56.03
C LYS A 167 -8.55 20.61 56.26
N ASP A 168 -8.01 19.50 56.75
CA ASP A 168 -8.54 18.50 57.71
C ASP A 168 -10.00 18.60 58.21
N VAL A 169 -10.74 17.49 58.07
CA VAL A 169 -11.84 17.04 58.95
C VAL A 169 -11.80 15.50 59.04
N LYS A 170 -12.09 14.92 60.21
CA LYS A 170 -12.06 13.47 60.49
C LYS A 170 -13.41 12.91 60.98
N GLN A 171 -13.44 11.57 61.12
CA GLN A 171 -14.49 10.70 61.68
C GLN A 171 -15.68 10.44 60.71
N GLY A 172 -16.21 9.23 60.53
CA GLY A 172 -15.78 7.89 60.98
C GLY A 172 -16.95 7.03 61.49
N HIS A 173 -17.00 5.72 61.15
CA HIS A 173 -17.72 4.60 61.80
C HIS A 173 -17.52 3.31 60.97
N ALA A 174 -17.24 2.16 61.62
CA ALA A 174 -17.16 0.79 61.06
C ALA A 174 -16.81 -0.23 62.18
N PRO A 175 -16.77 -1.55 61.94
CA PRO A 175 -17.38 -2.35 60.86
C PRO A 175 -18.71 -2.93 61.45
N PRO A 176 -19.02 -4.25 61.60
CA PRO A 176 -18.51 -5.53 61.05
C PRO A 176 -19.40 -6.01 59.87
N GLU A 177 -19.31 -7.21 59.28
CA GLU A 177 -18.35 -8.34 59.34
C GLU A 177 -17.59 -8.41 57.96
N TYR A 178 -17.28 -9.49 57.23
CA TYR A 178 -17.27 -10.97 57.40
C TYR A 178 -16.26 -11.59 56.40
N TYR A 179 -15.29 -12.42 56.85
CA TYR A 179 -14.63 -13.45 56.02
C TYR A 179 -13.79 -14.41 56.89
N GLY A 180 -13.56 -15.64 56.42
CA GLY A 180 -12.99 -16.73 57.22
C GLY A 180 -11.51 -17.09 56.98
N LYS A 181 -10.98 -17.81 57.97
CA LYS A 181 -9.88 -18.81 57.92
C LYS A 181 -9.95 -19.74 56.68
N GLN A 182 -8.93 -20.47 56.19
CA GLN A 182 -7.50 -20.74 56.53
C GLN A 182 -6.89 -21.54 55.32
N GLU A 183 -5.58 -21.74 55.08
CA GLU A 183 -4.29 -21.15 55.54
C GLU A 183 -3.15 -21.58 54.56
N HIS A 184 -1.89 -21.23 54.87
CA HIS A 184 -0.62 -21.84 54.41
C HIS A 184 -0.35 -22.13 52.90
N GLY A 185 0.69 -21.46 52.37
CA GLY A 185 1.29 -21.80 51.06
C GLY A 185 2.55 -20.97 50.75
N LEU A 186 3.70 -21.37 51.31
CA LEU A 186 5.00 -20.77 50.98
C LEU A 186 5.59 -21.45 49.73
N MET A 187 6.12 -20.64 48.80
CA MET A 187 7.25 -20.85 47.87
C MET A 187 7.18 -19.66 46.90
N GLU A 188 8.09 -18.69 47.02
CA GLU A 188 9.37 -18.62 46.29
C GLU A 188 9.17 -18.03 44.88
N GLY A 189 9.98 -17.03 44.50
CA GLY A 189 9.60 -16.07 43.46
C GLY A 189 10.58 -15.94 42.30
N VAL A 190 10.04 -15.55 41.14
CA VAL A 190 10.71 -14.83 40.06
C VAL A 190 9.72 -13.82 39.48
N SER A 191 10.21 -12.67 39.01
CA SER A 191 9.39 -11.56 38.51
C SER A 191 9.19 -11.61 37.00
N GLU A 192 7.94 -11.67 36.54
CA GLU A 192 7.56 -11.37 35.15
C GLU A 192 6.48 -10.25 35.12
N ASP A 193 6.88 -9.02 34.84
CA ASP A 193 5.99 -7.84 34.78
C ASP A 193 5.23 -7.80 33.44
N TYR A 194 4.22 -8.67 33.31
CA TYR A 194 3.38 -8.73 32.12
C TYR A 194 2.40 -7.55 32.01
N GLY A 195 2.78 -6.58 31.18
CA GLY A 195 1.88 -5.92 30.22
C GLY A 195 0.68 -5.15 30.78
N LYS A 196 0.89 -3.91 31.21
CA LYS A 196 -0.20 -2.94 31.39
C LYS A 196 -0.61 -2.31 30.05
N THR A 197 -1.70 -2.80 29.46
CA THR A 197 -2.49 -2.06 28.46
C THR A 197 -3.93 -1.88 28.95
N PRO A 198 -4.55 -0.69 28.79
CA PRO A 198 -5.94 -0.50 29.15
C PRO A 198 -6.87 -1.15 28.12
N VAL A 199 -7.78 -2.01 28.59
CA VAL A 199 -8.80 -2.66 27.75
C VAL A 199 -9.76 -1.61 27.21
N TYR A 200 -9.82 -1.45 25.88
CA TYR A 200 -10.82 -0.63 25.21
C TYR A 200 -12.03 -1.48 24.83
N SER A 201 -13.09 -1.42 25.64
CA SER A 201 -14.32 -2.17 25.39
C SER A 201 -15.04 -1.69 24.13
N PRO A 202 -15.33 -2.58 23.15
CA PRO A 202 -16.30 -2.27 22.10
C PRO A 202 -17.69 -2.08 22.73
N GLN A 203 -18.34 -0.94 22.48
CA GLN A 203 -19.74 -0.77 22.82
C GLN A 203 -20.58 -1.70 21.93
N LEU A 204 -21.31 -2.64 22.54
CA LEU A 204 -22.26 -3.47 21.82
C LEU A 204 -23.44 -2.60 21.37
N ILE A 205 -23.66 -2.53 20.05
CA ILE A 205 -24.87 -1.93 19.50
C ILE A 205 -26.01 -2.93 19.71
N ASP A 206 -26.85 -2.65 20.70
CA ASP A 206 -28.08 -3.41 20.91
C ASP A 206 -29.01 -3.28 19.69
N ASN A 207 -29.54 -4.40 19.22
CA ASN A 207 -30.42 -4.49 18.05
C ASN A 207 -31.56 -5.50 18.32
N THR A 208 -32.07 -5.51 19.55
CA THR A 208 -33.16 -6.40 20.00
C THR A 208 -34.57 -5.90 19.66
N SER A 209 -34.84 -5.65 18.38
CA SER A 209 -36.21 -5.52 17.86
C SER A 209 -36.35 -5.85 16.38
N ARG A 210 -36.52 -7.15 16.07
CA ARG A 210 -37.11 -7.62 14.81
C ARG A 210 -38.18 -8.68 15.10
N HIS A 211 -39.43 -8.25 15.08
CA HIS A 211 -40.58 -9.15 15.04
C HIS A 211 -40.57 -9.91 13.70
N PRO A 212 -40.77 -11.24 13.66
CA PRO A 212 -40.90 -11.96 12.41
C PRO A 212 -42.29 -11.71 11.81
N GLN A 213 -42.37 -11.32 10.53
CA GLN A 213 -43.28 -11.90 9.53
C GLN A 213 -43.13 -11.25 8.14
N GLN A 214 -43.43 -12.05 7.10
CA GLN A 214 -43.84 -11.66 5.74
C GLN A 214 -42.93 -10.77 4.86
N MET A 215 -42.48 -11.36 3.73
CA MET A 215 -42.02 -10.63 2.54
C MET A 215 -43.22 -10.22 1.66
N PRO A 216 -43.27 -8.97 1.14
CA PRO A 216 -44.05 -8.64 -0.05
C PRO A 216 -43.32 -9.04 -1.34
N LEU A 217 -44.08 -9.44 -2.38
CA LEU A 217 -43.56 -9.91 -3.67
C LEU A 217 -43.26 -8.76 -4.66
N LEU A 218 -42.75 -9.13 -5.85
CA LEU A 218 -42.42 -8.22 -6.95
C LEU A 218 -43.60 -7.34 -7.40
N GLY A 219 -43.24 -6.26 -8.10
CA GLY A 219 -44.10 -5.13 -8.47
C GLY A 219 -45.46 -5.49 -9.08
N ARG A 220 -46.47 -4.68 -8.68
CA ARG A 220 -47.84 -4.73 -9.20
C ARG A 220 -48.31 -3.34 -9.54
N ASN A 221 -48.74 -3.13 -10.79
CA ASN A 221 -49.33 -1.88 -11.25
C ASN A 221 -50.75 -1.68 -10.67
N PRO A 222 -51.24 -0.43 -10.51
CA PRO A 222 -52.42 -0.13 -9.69
C PRO A 222 -53.76 -0.69 -10.17
N HIS A 223 -53.84 -1.28 -11.37
CA HIS A 223 -55.05 -1.96 -11.89
C HIS A 223 -54.97 -3.50 -11.90
N GLY A 224 -53.89 -4.09 -11.36
CA GLY A 224 -53.93 -5.44 -10.78
C GLY A 224 -53.89 -6.65 -11.72
N GLU A 225 -53.95 -6.46 -13.04
CA GLU A 225 -53.82 -7.52 -14.05
C GLU A 225 -52.37 -8.03 -14.21
N LEU A 226 -52.20 -9.26 -14.71
CA LEU A 226 -50.90 -9.89 -14.92
C LEU A 226 -50.30 -9.45 -16.26
N ALA A 227 -49.07 -8.93 -16.23
CA ALA A 227 -48.29 -8.73 -17.45
C ALA A 227 -47.85 -10.09 -17.98
N LEU A 228 -48.49 -10.55 -19.05
CA LEU A 228 -48.10 -11.76 -19.78
C LEU A 228 -46.74 -11.56 -20.46
N GLU A 229 -45.92 -12.61 -20.49
CA GLU A 229 -44.84 -12.71 -21.47
C GLU A 229 -45.42 -12.68 -22.89
N HIS A 230 -44.71 -12.04 -23.81
CA HIS A 230 -44.84 -12.23 -25.25
C HIS A 230 -43.45 -12.44 -25.84
N GLU A 231 -43.07 -13.70 -26.01
CA GLU A 231 -42.49 -14.10 -27.28
C GLU A 231 -43.55 -13.82 -28.36
N ASP A 232 -43.17 -13.24 -29.52
CA ASP A 232 -42.84 -14.05 -30.70
C ASP A 232 -42.43 -13.18 -31.92
N ILE A 233 -41.95 -13.83 -32.99
CA ILE A 233 -41.89 -13.44 -34.43
C ILE A 233 -41.69 -11.95 -34.81
N GLY A 234 -40.65 -11.68 -35.60
CA GLY A 234 -40.44 -10.40 -36.31
C GLY A 234 -40.77 -10.42 -37.82
N GLN A 235 -40.35 -9.35 -38.52
CA GLN A 235 -40.16 -9.26 -39.98
C GLN A 235 -38.88 -8.47 -40.28
#